data_AF-A0A6J4PGJ2-F1
#
_entry.id   AF-A0A6J4PGJ2-F1
#
_cell.length_a   1.000
_cell.length_b   1.000
_cell.length_c   1.000
_cell.angle_alpha   90.00
_cell.angle_beta   90.00
_cell.angle_gamma   90.00
#
_symmetry.space_group_name_H-M   'P 1'
#
loop_
_entity.id
_entity.type
_entity.pdbx_description
1 polymer ?
#
loop_
_entity_poly.entity_id
_entity_poly.type
_entity_poly.pdbx_seq_one_letter_code
_entity_poly.pdbx_strand_id
1 'polypeptide(L)'
;MTEAMRPEPCQVGSKTEHPCPRPAVMEVRGIFFCEPCARRQEAYFAIGELTRGKQGLGGGPLAEALSGLRRERAGGTSSRPGATGARQKRPGRGAVRSGSA
;
A
#
# COMPACT_ATOMS: atom_id res chain seq x y z
N MET A 1 -5.97 -45.42 18.18
CA MET A 1 -4.75 -44.69 17.78
C MET A 1 -5.04 -43.20 17.85
N THR A 2 -4.98 -42.61 19.04
CA THR A 2 -5.00 -41.15 19.20
C THR A 2 -3.57 -40.68 19.07
N GLU A 3 -3.18 -40.40 17.82
CA GLU A 3 -1.97 -39.63 17.55
C GLU A 3 -2.13 -38.30 18.29
N ALA A 4 -1.24 -38.05 19.25
CA ALA A 4 -1.14 -36.75 19.89
C ALA A 4 -0.60 -35.78 18.84
N MET A 5 -1.51 -35.26 18.01
CA MET A 5 -1.23 -34.27 16.99
C MET A 5 -0.62 -33.08 17.72
N ARG A 6 0.71 -32.94 17.65
CA ARG A 6 1.39 -31.78 18.22
C ARG A 6 0.70 -30.57 17.58
N PRO A 7 0.17 -29.62 18.37
CA PRO A 7 -0.53 -28.49 17.78
C PRO A 7 0.46 -27.76 16.89
N GLU A 8 0.24 -27.86 15.57
CA GLU A 8 1.07 -27.19 14.57
C GLU A 8 1.17 -25.69 14.93
N PRO A 9 2.34 -25.05 14.79
CA PRO A 9 2.45 -23.63 15.06
C PRO A 9 1.60 -22.83 14.06
N CYS A 10 1.11 -21.67 14.48
CA CYS A 10 0.49 -20.72 13.57
C CYS A 10 1.46 -20.36 12.43
N GLN A 11 1.07 -20.60 11.19
CA GLN A 11 1.95 -20.43 10.03
C GLN A 11 2.09 -18.97 9.57
N VAL A 12 1.42 -18.03 10.26
CA VAL A 12 1.54 -16.60 9.98
C VAL A 12 2.96 -16.12 10.23
N GLY A 13 3.58 -15.58 9.18
CA GLY A 13 4.95 -15.08 9.25
C GLY A 13 6.00 -16.17 9.43
N SER A 14 5.68 -17.44 9.18
CA SER A 14 6.62 -18.58 9.31
C SER A 14 7.92 -18.42 8.51
N LYS A 15 7.90 -17.61 7.45
CA LYS A 15 9.07 -17.28 6.61
C LYS A 15 9.65 -15.88 6.88
N THR A 16 9.29 -15.27 8.00
CA THR A 16 9.71 -13.91 8.40
C THR A 16 10.52 -13.96 9.70
N GLU A 17 11.23 -12.89 10.03
CA GLU A 17 12.00 -12.77 11.28
C GLU A 17 11.14 -12.81 12.55
N HIS A 18 9.84 -12.54 12.42
CA HIS A 18 8.88 -12.47 13.53
C HIS A 18 7.67 -13.36 13.29
N PRO A 19 7.85 -14.70 13.29
CA PRO A 19 6.75 -15.64 13.13
C PRO A 19 5.80 -15.58 14.33
N CYS A 20 4.55 -15.94 14.11
CA CYS A 20 3.59 -16.04 15.21
C CYS A 20 3.95 -17.23 16.13
N PRO A 21 4.21 -17.02 17.44
CA PRO A 21 4.63 -18.10 18.34
C PRO A 21 3.47 -18.95 18.87
N ARG A 22 2.21 -18.61 18.51
CA ARG A 22 1.01 -19.22 19.08
C ARG A 22 0.70 -20.56 18.40
N PRO A 23 0.21 -21.57 19.15
CA PRO A 23 -0.25 -22.81 18.54
C PRO A 23 -1.45 -22.56 17.64
N ALA A 24 -1.54 -23.29 16.54
CA ALA A 24 -2.72 -23.28 15.70
C ALA A 24 -3.87 -24.02 16.38
N VAL A 25 -5.08 -23.52 16.15
CA VAL A 25 -6.33 -24.09 16.65
C VAL A 25 -7.33 -24.37 15.53
N MET A 26 -7.03 -23.89 14.31
CA MET A 26 -7.87 -24.08 13.13
C MET A 26 -7.04 -24.05 11.85
N GLU A 27 -7.57 -24.67 10.80
CA GLU A 27 -7.02 -24.66 9.45
C GLU A 27 -7.96 -23.89 8.52
N VAL A 28 -7.40 -22.95 7.76
CA VAL A 28 -8.14 -22.18 6.75
C VAL A 28 -7.43 -22.34 5.41
N ARG A 29 -8.06 -23.07 4.49
CA ARG A 29 -7.55 -23.34 3.13
C ARG A 29 -6.14 -23.96 3.11
N GLY A 30 -5.85 -24.94 3.98
CA GLY A 30 -4.54 -25.58 4.04
C GLY A 30 -3.48 -24.83 4.85
N ILE A 31 -3.84 -23.72 5.51
CA ILE A 31 -2.93 -22.93 6.34
C ILE A 31 -3.41 -22.96 7.79
N PHE A 32 -2.50 -23.26 8.72
CA PHE A 32 -2.79 -23.36 10.14
C PHE A 32 -2.70 -22.00 10.83
N PHE A 33 -3.75 -21.62 11.58
CA PHE A 33 -3.86 -20.35 12.27
C PHE A 33 -4.18 -20.52 13.76
N CYS A 34 -3.63 -19.63 14.58
CA CYS A 34 -4.19 -19.36 15.91
C CYS A 34 -5.42 -18.45 15.78
N GLU A 35 -6.31 -18.50 16.75
CA GLU A 35 -7.62 -17.83 16.71
C GLU A 35 -7.54 -16.33 16.37
N PRO A 36 -6.70 -15.49 17.00
CA PRO A 36 -6.61 -14.08 16.62
C PRO A 36 -6.05 -13.83 15.21
N CYS A 37 -5.20 -14.73 14.70
CA CYS A 37 -4.69 -14.62 13.33
C CYS A 37 -5.73 -15.04 12.30
N ALA A 38 -6.54 -16.07 12.61
CA ALA A 38 -7.65 -16.49 11.76
C ALA A 38 -8.67 -15.37 11.59
N ARG A 39 -9.12 -14.73 12.68
CA ARG A 39 -10.03 -13.56 12.60
C ARG A 39 -9.50 -12.43 11.73
N ARG A 40 -8.20 -12.14 11.81
CA ARG A 40 -7.57 -11.13 10.96
C ARG A 40 -7.57 -11.57 9.50
N GLN A 41 -7.28 -12.84 9.23
CA GLN A 41 -7.26 -13.38 7.89
C GLN A 41 -8.67 -13.38 7.26
N GLU A 42 -9.71 -13.68 8.03
CA GLU A 42 -11.12 -13.59 7.62
C GLU A 42 -11.49 -12.18 7.19
N ALA A 43 -11.06 -11.15 7.93
CA ALA A 43 -11.28 -9.77 7.53
C ALA A 43 -10.63 -9.43 6.18
N TYR A 44 -9.40 -9.93 5.93
CA TYR A 44 -8.74 -9.75 4.64
C TYR A 44 -9.43 -10.54 3.51
N PHE A 45 -9.94 -11.74 3.80
CA PHE A 45 -10.74 -12.49 2.82
C PHE A 45 -12.04 -11.77 2.47
N ALA A 46 -12.76 -11.23 3.45
CA ALA A 46 -13.95 -10.42 3.21
C ALA A 46 -13.65 -9.21 2.31
N ILE A 47 -12.54 -8.50 2.55
CA ILE A 47 -12.07 -7.41 1.67
C ILE A 47 -11.76 -7.93 0.26
N GLY A 48 -11.09 -9.08 0.16
CA GLY A 48 -10.80 -9.74 -1.11
C GLY A 48 -12.05 -10.10 -1.91
N GLU A 49 -13.10 -10.56 -1.24
CA GLU A 49 -14.39 -10.90 -1.87
C GLU A 49 -15.12 -9.65 -2.37
N LEU A 50 -15.14 -8.58 -1.57
CA LEU A 50 -15.70 -7.29 -1.97
C LEU A 50 -14.98 -6.68 -3.20
N THR A 51 -13.70 -6.98 -3.38
CA THR A 51 -12.91 -6.50 -4.52
C THR A 51 -12.90 -7.45 -5.70
N ARG A 52 -13.30 -8.73 -5.53
CA ARG A 52 -13.33 -9.73 -6.61
C ARG A 52 -14.36 -9.45 -7.68
N GLY A 53 -15.50 -8.84 -7.34
CA GLY A 53 -16.45 -8.28 -8.31
C GLY A 53 -15.91 -7.11 -9.14
N LYS A 54 -14.73 -6.56 -8.81
CA LYS A 54 -14.06 -5.48 -9.57
C LYS A 54 -12.88 -5.97 -10.40
N GLN A 55 -12.49 -7.25 -10.30
CA GLN A 55 -11.33 -7.80 -11.02
C GLN A 55 -11.58 -7.94 -12.53
N GLY A 56 -12.84 -7.87 -12.98
CA GLY A 56 -13.19 -7.73 -14.40
C GLY A 56 -13.11 -6.29 -14.93
N LEU A 57 -12.96 -5.29 -14.04
CA LEU A 57 -12.71 -3.89 -14.39
C LEU A 57 -11.22 -3.61 -14.18
N GLY A 58 -10.38 -4.38 -14.86
CA GLY A 58 -8.93 -4.32 -14.72
C GLY A 58 -8.44 -2.89 -14.87
N GLY A 59 -7.83 -2.35 -13.82
CA GLY A 59 -6.91 -1.20 -13.77
C GLY A 59 -7.36 0.10 -14.45
N GLY A 60 -7.59 0.06 -15.77
CA GLY A 60 -7.96 1.16 -16.64
C GLY A 60 -9.16 1.97 -16.15
N PRO A 61 -10.37 1.40 -16.00
CA PRO A 61 -11.56 2.20 -15.69
C PRO A 61 -11.48 2.93 -14.35
N LEU A 62 -10.92 2.27 -13.33
CA LEU A 62 -10.74 2.86 -12.01
C LEU A 62 -9.56 3.86 -11.99
N ALA A 63 -8.46 3.56 -12.66
CA ALA A 63 -7.33 4.47 -12.77
C ALA A 63 -7.68 5.72 -13.59
N GLU A 64 -8.49 5.60 -14.64
CA GLU A 64 -9.01 6.72 -15.42
C GLU A 64 -9.96 7.59 -14.59
N ALA A 65 -10.91 6.97 -13.88
CA ALA A 65 -11.81 7.71 -12.99
C ALA A 65 -11.04 8.50 -11.92
N LEU A 66 -10.03 7.88 -11.28
CA LEU A 66 -9.18 8.54 -10.30
C LEU A 66 -8.30 9.64 -10.93
N SER A 67 -7.84 9.46 -12.16
CA SER A 67 -7.07 10.46 -12.90
C SER A 67 -7.92 11.65 -13.34
N GLY A 68 -9.19 11.42 -13.71
CA GLY A 68 -10.17 12.46 -14.02
C GLY A 68 -10.42 13.37 -12.82
N LEU A 69 -10.72 12.79 -11.66
CA LEU A 69 -10.94 13.53 -10.41
C LEU A 69 -9.72 14.35 -9.97
N ARG A 70 -8.51 13.85 -10.21
CA ARG A 70 -7.26 14.60 -9.95
C ARG A 70 -7.09 15.79 -10.87
N ARG A 71 -7.40 15.63 -12.17
CA ARG A 71 -7.36 16.73 -13.15
C ARG A 71 -8.41 17.80 -12.84
N GLU A 72 -9.60 17.40 -12.46
CA GLU A 72 -10.68 18.34 -12.11
C GLU A 72 -10.30 19.21 -10.90
N ARG A 73 -9.68 18.61 -9.87
CA ARG A 73 -9.13 19.36 -8.73
C ARG A 73 -7.97 20.27 -9.11
N ALA A 74 -7.14 19.88 -10.08
CA ALA A 74 -6.03 20.70 -10.54
C ALA A 74 -6.45 21.83 -11.50
N GLY A 75 -7.56 21.64 -12.24
CA GLY A 75 -8.11 22.59 -13.20
C GLY A 75 -9.09 23.60 -12.59
N GLY A 76 -9.54 23.38 -11.35
CA GLY A 76 -10.38 24.30 -10.59
C GLY A 76 -9.62 25.53 -10.06
N THR A 77 -8.85 26.22 -10.89
CA THR A 77 -8.41 27.59 -10.57
C THR A 77 -9.47 28.55 -11.07
N SER A 78 -10.32 28.99 -10.14
CA SER A 78 -11.18 30.15 -10.32
C SER A 78 -10.36 31.33 -10.86
N SER A 79 -10.82 31.92 -11.96
CA SER A 79 -10.38 33.21 -12.46
C SER A 79 -10.30 34.23 -11.31
N ARG A 80 -9.08 34.62 -10.93
CA ARG A 80 -8.79 35.92 -10.30
C ARG A 80 -7.95 36.72 -11.30
N PRO A 81 -8.40 37.89 -11.77
CA PRO A 81 -7.55 38.75 -12.56
C PRO A 81 -6.56 39.47 -11.62
N GLY A 82 -5.31 39.58 -12.06
CA GLY A 82 -4.36 40.55 -11.52
C GLY A 82 -3.38 40.03 -10.48
N ALA A 83 -2.21 39.61 -10.93
CA ALA A 83 -0.95 40.20 -10.45
C ALA A 83 0.17 39.82 -11.45
N THR A 84 0.71 40.87 -12.05
CA THR A 84 1.86 40.91 -12.96
C THR A 84 3.02 40.05 -12.52
N GLY A 85 3.61 39.33 -13.48
CA GLY A 85 4.80 38.53 -13.28
C GLY A 85 6.02 39.37 -12.89
N ALA A 86 6.73 38.90 -11.86
CA ALA A 86 8.13 39.23 -11.65
C ALA A 86 8.97 37.97 -11.91
N ARG A 87 9.44 37.86 -13.16
CA ARG A 87 10.40 36.87 -13.61
C ARG A 87 11.75 37.17 -12.95
N GLN A 88 12.05 36.56 -11.80
CA GLN A 88 13.37 36.67 -11.18
C GLN A 88 14.40 35.88 -12.01
N LYS A 89 15.07 36.59 -12.91
CA LYS A 89 16.35 36.21 -13.52
C LYS A 89 17.36 36.03 -12.39
N ARG A 90 17.75 34.79 -12.08
CA ARG A 90 18.95 34.51 -11.28
C ARG A 90 20.17 34.79 -12.19
N PRO A 91 21.05 35.73 -11.86
CA PRO A 91 22.30 35.88 -12.60
C PRO A 91 23.22 34.71 -12.25
N GLY A 92 23.67 33.99 -13.28
CA GLY A 92 24.77 33.06 -13.15
C GLY A 92 26.11 33.77 -13.33
N ARG A 93 27.11 33.35 -12.55
CA ARG A 93 28.54 33.16 -12.86
C ARG A 93 29.43 33.64 -11.72
N GLY A 94 30.35 32.77 -11.34
CA GLY A 94 31.47 33.08 -10.45
C GLY A 94 32.26 31.84 -10.09
N ALA A 95 32.91 31.22 -11.08
CA ALA A 95 33.99 30.28 -10.83
C ALA A 95 35.26 31.06 -10.45
N VAL A 96 35.90 30.72 -9.34
CA VAL A 96 37.32 31.02 -9.06
C VAL A 96 37.80 30.06 -7.94
N ARG A 97 38.45 28.97 -8.34
CA ARG A 97 39.89 28.66 -8.23
C ARG A 97 40.38 28.36 -6.79
N SER A 98 40.74 27.08 -6.64
CA SER A 98 41.86 26.51 -5.88
C SER A 98 42.95 27.48 -5.37
N GLY A 99 43.34 27.30 -4.11
CA GLY A 99 44.58 27.82 -3.53
C GLY A 99 44.84 27.24 -2.12
N SER A 100 45.94 26.51 -1.98
CA SER A 100 46.42 25.81 -0.79
C SER A 100 46.97 26.74 0.29
N ALA A 101 47.02 26.22 1.52
CA ALA A 101 48.06 26.51 2.52
C ALA A 101 48.36 25.21 3.27
#